data_AF-A0AAE1F9V9-F1
#
_entry.id   AF-A0AAE1F9V9-F1
#
_cell.length_a   1.000
_cell.length_b   1.000
_cell.length_c   1.000
_cell.angle_alpha   90.00
_cell.angle_beta   90.00
_cell.angle_gamma   90.00
#
_symmetry.space_group_name_H-M   'P 1'
#
loop_
_entity.id
_entity.type
_entity.pdbx_description
1 polymer ?
#
loop_
_entity_poly.entity_id
_entity_poly.type
_entity_poly.pdbx_seq_one_letter_code
_entity_poly.pdbx_strand_id
1 'polypeptide(L)'
;MMCYEVRRRGAKGSIPPFLCPYTVWPVVKMGFGDYHVDYNPKVHGPYDPARFYGKADTPLAQVKLGEVSSWLARRSVSGIPSAASRAFWRWQHKYVLPKKTGIAPFAQLAIGSMIFFYAINYGKLASHRNHKYHW
;
A
#
# COMPACT_ATOMS: atom_id res chain seq x y z
N MET A 1 -39.44 4.54 -19.70
CA MET A 1 -39.26 6.01 -19.77
C MET A 1 -38.41 6.44 -18.57
N MET A 2 -37.10 6.57 -18.77
CA MET A 2 -36.19 7.49 -18.07
C MET A 2 -34.80 7.31 -18.70
N CYS A 3 -34.48 8.21 -19.62
CA CYS A 3 -33.17 8.34 -20.24
C CYS A 3 -32.20 8.98 -19.24
N TYR A 4 -31.04 8.37 -19.02
CA TYR A 4 -29.92 9.04 -18.37
C TYR A 4 -29.14 9.81 -19.43
N GLU A 5 -29.26 11.13 -19.37
CA GLU A 5 -28.62 12.12 -20.24
C GLU A 5 -27.10 12.13 -20.00
N VAL A 6 -26.33 11.63 -20.98
CA VAL A 6 -24.87 11.80 -21.06
C VAL A 6 -24.57 13.27 -21.34
N ARG A 7 -24.15 14.02 -20.32
CA ARG A 7 -23.70 15.40 -20.47
C ARG A 7 -22.29 15.44 -21.07
N ARG A 8 -22.20 15.36 -22.41
CA ARG A 8 -21.06 15.86 -23.19
C ARG A 8 -20.98 17.39 -23.02
N ARG A 9 -19.96 17.90 -22.31
CA ARG A 9 -19.55 19.31 -22.45
C ARG A 9 -18.24 19.36 -23.22
N GLY A 10 -18.34 19.68 -24.51
CA GLY A 10 -17.22 20.17 -25.29
C GLY A 10 -16.81 21.56 -24.78
N ALA A 11 -15.54 21.72 -24.44
CA ALA A 11 -14.97 23.02 -24.12
C ALA A 11 -14.36 23.60 -25.41
N LYS A 12 -15.15 24.43 -26.10
CA LYS A 12 -14.64 25.49 -26.98
C LYS A 12 -14.63 26.76 -26.13
N GLY A 13 -13.45 27.33 -25.90
CA GLY A 13 -13.30 28.57 -25.14
C GLY A 13 -11.89 29.14 -25.34
N SER A 14 -11.82 30.22 -26.10
CA SER A 14 -10.67 31.08 -26.35
C SER A 14 -10.00 31.57 -25.06
N ILE A 15 -8.68 31.42 -24.99
CA ILE A 15 -7.83 31.87 -23.88
C ILE A 15 -7.52 33.36 -24.08
N PRO A 16 -7.92 34.29 -23.18
CA PRO A 16 -7.38 35.63 -23.21
C PRO A 16 -5.92 35.63 -22.71
N PRO A 17 -5.00 36.36 -23.36
CA PRO A 17 -3.67 36.57 -22.81
C PRO A 17 -3.81 37.54 -21.63
N PHE A 18 -2.98 37.37 -20.60
CA PHE A 18 -2.96 38.17 -19.37
C PHE A 18 -4.06 37.79 -18.36
N LEU A 19 -3.72 36.88 -17.44
CA LEU A 19 -3.97 36.99 -15.98
C LEU A 19 -3.42 35.75 -15.24
N CYS A 20 -2.63 35.99 -14.19
CA CYS A 20 -2.13 35.10 -13.13
C CYS A 20 -1.02 34.05 -13.41
N PRO A 21 0.20 34.25 -12.84
CA PRO A 21 1.23 33.21 -12.73
C PRO A 21 1.02 32.36 -11.46
N TYR A 22 -0.11 31.67 -11.34
CA TYR A 22 -0.27 30.61 -10.35
C TYR A 22 -1.35 29.65 -10.82
N THR A 23 -0.99 28.86 -11.83
CA THR A 23 -1.58 27.54 -12.02
C THR A 23 -1.19 26.68 -10.81
N VAL A 24 -1.88 26.92 -9.69
CA VAL A 24 -2.09 25.86 -8.71
C VAL A 24 -2.98 24.87 -9.44
N TRP A 25 -2.38 23.89 -10.11
CA TRP A 25 -3.08 22.67 -10.47
C TRP A 25 -3.90 22.27 -9.25
N PRO A 26 -5.21 21.98 -9.35
CA PRO A 26 -5.93 21.45 -8.22
C PRO A 26 -5.16 20.22 -7.78
N VAL A 27 -4.51 20.30 -6.62
CA VAL A 27 -4.05 19.14 -5.89
C VAL A 27 -5.34 18.40 -5.59
N VAL A 28 -5.69 17.48 -6.49
CA VAL A 28 -6.85 16.62 -6.34
C VAL A 28 -6.61 15.89 -5.03
N LYS A 29 -7.28 16.35 -3.96
CA LYS A 29 -7.37 15.60 -2.72
C LYS A 29 -8.03 14.29 -3.11
N MET A 30 -7.24 13.22 -3.20
CA MET A 30 -7.75 11.88 -3.38
C MET A 30 -8.59 11.56 -2.15
N GLY A 31 -9.91 11.56 -2.34
CA GLY A 31 -10.88 11.16 -1.33
C GLY A 31 -10.83 9.66 -1.08
N PHE A 32 -11.45 9.23 0.01
CA PHE A 32 -11.65 7.81 0.26
C PHE A 32 -12.49 7.20 -0.87
N GLY A 33 -11.92 6.24 -1.61
CA GLY A 33 -12.57 5.61 -2.77
C GLY A 33 -12.03 6.07 -4.13
N ASP A 34 -11.20 7.11 -4.18
CA ASP A 34 -10.53 7.51 -5.43
C ASP A 34 -9.42 6.53 -5.79
N TYR A 35 -9.23 6.34 -7.09
CA TYR A 35 -8.09 5.57 -7.61
C TYR A 35 -6.77 6.33 -7.36
N HIS A 36 -5.68 5.56 -7.26
CA HIS A 36 -4.34 6.14 -7.13
C HIS A 36 -4.04 7.11 -8.27
N VAL A 37 -3.34 8.21 -7.98
CA VAL A 37 -3.02 9.26 -8.97
C VAL A 37 -2.32 8.72 -10.23
N ASP A 38 -1.49 7.69 -10.06
CA ASP A 38 -0.74 7.08 -11.17
C ASP A 38 -1.54 6.01 -11.94
N TYR A 39 -2.80 5.73 -11.57
CA TYR A 39 -3.60 4.71 -12.25
C TYR A 39 -4.28 5.24 -13.51
N ASN A 40 -3.89 4.71 -14.67
CA ASN A 40 -4.59 4.90 -15.94
C ASN A 40 -5.33 3.61 -16.38
N PRO A 41 -6.67 3.60 -16.45
CA PRO A 41 -7.46 2.41 -16.81
C PRO A 41 -7.20 1.92 -18.25
N LYS A 42 -6.79 2.82 -19.16
CA LYS A 42 -6.48 2.45 -20.56
C LYS A 42 -5.18 1.65 -20.69
N VAL A 43 -4.22 1.90 -19.80
CA VAL A 43 -2.90 1.24 -19.83
C VAL A 43 -2.87 0.02 -18.92
N HIS A 44 -3.51 0.10 -17.76
CA HIS A 44 -3.39 -0.91 -16.71
C HIS A 44 -4.51 -1.97 -16.69
N GLY A 45 -5.60 -1.77 -17.42
CA GLY A 45 -6.77 -2.64 -17.34
C GLY A 45 -7.50 -2.49 -15.99
N PRO A 46 -8.24 -3.52 -15.53
CA PRO A 46 -8.95 -3.48 -14.26
C PRO A 46 -8.03 -3.12 -13.08
N TYR A 47 -8.57 -2.37 -12.13
CA TYR A 47 -7.82 -1.96 -10.95
C TYR A 47 -7.48 -3.16 -10.06
N ASP A 48 -6.19 -3.32 -9.74
CA ASP A 48 -5.66 -4.32 -8.82
C ASP A 48 -5.05 -3.62 -7.59
N PRO A 49 -5.67 -3.73 -6.41
CA PRO A 49 -5.19 -3.08 -5.20
C PRO A 49 -3.90 -3.70 -4.63
N ALA A 50 -3.44 -4.85 -5.14
CA ALA A 50 -2.13 -5.40 -4.78
C ALA A 50 -0.99 -4.73 -5.56
N ARG A 51 -1.27 -4.11 -6.71
CA ARG A 51 -0.24 -3.56 -7.62
C ARG A 51 0.19 -2.15 -7.21
N PHE A 52 1.45 -1.83 -7.47
CA PHE A 52 1.96 -0.47 -7.38
C PHE A 52 2.00 0.13 -8.80
N TYR A 53 1.32 1.27 -8.98
CA TYR A 53 1.17 1.93 -10.28
C TYR A 53 2.19 3.04 -10.52
N GLY A 54 2.85 3.54 -9.46
CA GLY A 54 3.90 4.54 -9.58
C GLY A 54 5.24 3.98 -10.08
N LYS A 55 6.23 4.84 -10.18
CA LYS A 55 7.60 4.47 -10.54
C LYS A 55 8.24 3.63 -9.42
N ALA A 56 8.54 2.37 -9.70
CA ALA A 56 9.22 1.49 -8.75
C ALA A 56 10.70 1.91 -8.58
N ASP A 57 11.14 2.09 -7.34
CA ASP A 57 12.56 2.21 -6.99
C ASP A 57 13.26 0.85 -7.03
N THR A 58 14.60 0.87 -6.96
CA THR A 58 15.39 -0.36 -6.85
C THR A 58 14.96 -1.19 -5.63
N PRO A 59 14.68 -2.49 -5.79
CA PRO A 59 14.34 -3.35 -4.67
C PRO A 59 15.54 -3.52 -3.74
N LEU A 60 15.29 -3.64 -2.44
CA LEU A 60 16.36 -3.72 -1.43
C LEU A 60 17.37 -4.82 -1.73
N ALA A 61 16.92 -5.94 -2.30
CA ALA A 61 17.75 -7.08 -2.67
C ALA A 61 18.79 -6.78 -3.77
N GLN A 62 18.66 -5.67 -4.51
CA GLN A 62 19.56 -5.27 -5.58
C GLN A 62 20.44 -4.06 -5.22
N VAL A 63 20.34 -3.54 -4.00
CA VAL A 63 21.09 -2.36 -3.53
C VAL A 63 22.45 -2.78 -3.00
N LYS A 64 23.51 -2.03 -3.34
CA LYS A 64 24.83 -2.24 -2.75
C LYS A 64 24.84 -1.80 -1.29
N LEU A 65 25.55 -2.50 -0.41
CA LEU A 65 25.59 -2.21 1.02
C LEU A 65 26.01 -0.76 1.35
N GLY A 66 26.94 -0.19 0.57
CA GLY A 66 27.37 1.22 0.73
C GLY A 66 26.33 2.26 0.31
N GLU A 67 25.28 1.88 -0.41
CA GLU A 67 24.24 2.78 -0.93
C GLU A 67 22.93 2.69 -0.11
N VAL A 68 22.87 1.82 0.91
CA VAL A 68 21.65 1.54 1.69
C VAL A 68 21.13 2.77 2.43
N SER A 69 22.00 3.61 2.98
CA SER A 69 21.61 4.83 3.69
C SER A 69 20.94 5.84 2.76
N SER A 70 21.54 6.10 1.59
CA SER A 70 20.95 6.93 0.53
C SER A 70 19.64 6.35 0.01
N TRP A 71 19.55 5.03 -0.11
CA TRP A 71 18.32 4.33 -0.49
C TRP A 71 17.20 4.49 0.54
N LEU A 72 17.51 4.42 1.84
CA LEU A 72 16.54 4.66 2.91
C LEU A 72 16.07 6.12 2.94
N ALA A 73 16.98 7.08 2.73
CA ALA A 73 16.67 8.51 2.75
C ALA A 73 15.62 8.94 1.71
N ARG A 74 15.46 8.19 0.61
CA ARG A 74 14.44 8.47 -0.42
C ARG A 74 13.02 8.05 -0.02
N ARG A 75 12.83 7.31 1.07
CA ARG A 75 11.53 6.74 1.46
C ARG A 75 10.77 7.65 2.43
N SER A 76 9.47 7.81 2.18
CA SER A 76 8.57 8.52 3.07
C SER A 76 7.85 7.57 4.03
N VAL A 77 7.66 8.01 5.27
CA VAL A 77 6.88 7.28 6.30
C VAL A 77 5.39 7.24 5.91
N SER A 78 4.88 8.26 5.24
CA SER A 78 3.51 8.33 4.74
C SER A 78 3.17 7.25 3.71
N GLY A 79 4.18 6.64 3.08
CA GLY A 79 3.98 5.53 2.12
C GLY A 79 3.72 4.18 2.77
N ILE A 80 4.02 4.01 4.07
CA ILE A 80 3.93 2.72 4.79
C ILE A 80 2.50 2.14 4.78
N PRO A 81 1.44 2.90 5.09
CA PRO A 81 0.07 2.37 5.08
C PRO A 81 -0.33 1.84 3.69
N SER A 82 0.09 2.52 2.61
CA SER A 82 -0.18 2.08 1.24
C SER A 82 0.53 0.76 0.92
N ALA A 83 1.76 0.58 1.41
CA ALA A 83 2.52 -0.65 1.21
C ALA A 83 1.92 -1.81 2.01
N ALA A 84 1.48 -1.55 3.25
CA ALA A 84 0.79 -2.52 4.08
C ALA A 84 -0.54 -2.98 3.44
N SER A 85 -1.32 -2.05 2.89
CA SER A 85 -2.56 -2.36 2.16
C SER A 85 -2.28 -3.28 0.96
N ARG A 86 -1.26 -2.97 0.14
CA ARG A 86 -0.87 -3.81 -1.00
C ARG A 86 -0.37 -5.20 -0.56
N ALA A 87 0.34 -5.30 0.55
CA ALA A 87 0.80 -6.57 1.11
C ALA A 87 -0.39 -7.41 1.60
N PHE A 88 -1.37 -6.76 2.25
CA PHE A 88 -2.62 -7.39 2.67
C PHE A 88 -3.38 -7.96 1.47
N TRP A 89 -3.54 -7.22 0.39
CA TRP A 89 -4.20 -7.73 -0.83
C TRP A 89 -3.45 -8.89 -1.48
N ARG A 90 -2.12 -8.88 -1.50
CA ARG A 90 -1.32 -10.05 -1.96
C ARG A 90 -1.58 -11.29 -1.09
N TRP A 91 -1.63 -11.11 0.22
CA TRP A 91 -1.91 -12.19 1.16
C TRP A 91 -3.33 -12.75 0.99
N GLN A 92 -4.31 -11.86 0.87
CA GLN A 92 -5.71 -12.15 0.60
C GLN A 92 -5.86 -12.98 -0.69
N HIS A 93 -5.30 -12.53 -1.81
CA HIS A 93 -5.39 -13.26 -3.09
C HIS A 93 -4.74 -14.66 -3.02
N LYS A 94 -3.70 -14.83 -2.19
CA LYS A 94 -2.96 -16.09 -2.08
C LYS A 94 -3.63 -17.10 -1.13
N TYR A 95 -4.17 -16.65 0.00
CA TYR A 95 -4.59 -17.54 1.08
C TYR A 95 -6.08 -17.49 1.42
N VAL A 96 -6.81 -16.42 1.07
CA VAL A 96 -8.20 -16.21 1.52
C VAL A 96 -9.22 -16.19 0.38
N LEU A 97 -8.93 -15.54 -0.75
CA LEU A 97 -9.85 -15.50 -1.90
C LEU A 97 -9.85 -16.72 -2.85
N PRO A 98 -8.93 -17.71 -2.78
CA PRO A 98 -9.08 -18.93 -3.59
C PRO A 98 -10.40 -19.65 -3.31
N LYS A 99 -11.09 -20.15 -4.36
CA LYS A 99 -12.39 -20.85 -4.23
C LYS A 99 -12.35 -22.07 -3.29
N LYS A 100 -11.18 -22.68 -3.11
CA LYS A 100 -10.92 -23.76 -2.16
C LYS A 100 -9.81 -23.32 -1.20
N THR A 101 -10.19 -22.66 -0.11
CA THR A 101 -9.25 -22.22 0.93
C THR A 101 -8.90 -23.36 1.88
N GLY A 102 -7.61 -23.51 2.22
CA GLY A 102 -7.16 -24.37 3.30
C GLY A 102 -7.13 -23.65 4.66
N ILE A 103 -6.60 -24.33 5.69
CA ILE A 103 -6.46 -23.77 7.06
C ILE A 103 -5.35 -22.70 7.19
N ALA A 104 -4.54 -22.52 6.15
CA ALA A 104 -3.36 -21.64 6.14
C ALA A 104 -3.58 -20.22 6.69
N PRO A 105 -4.60 -19.42 6.28
CA PRO A 105 -4.76 -18.06 6.80
C PRO A 105 -5.06 -18.05 8.31
N PHE A 106 -5.81 -19.03 8.80
CA PHE A 106 -6.12 -19.15 10.24
C PHE A 106 -4.87 -19.53 11.05
N ALA A 107 -4.09 -20.50 10.57
CA ALA A 107 -2.84 -20.89 11.22
C ALA A 107 -1.83 -19.73 11.26
N GLN A 108 -1.72 -18.96 10.17
CA GLN A 108 -0.83 -17.78 10.11
C GLN A 108 -1.25 -16.70 11.10
N LEU A 109 -2.56 -16.43 11.26
CA LEU A 109 -3.05 -15.48 12.25
C LEU A 109 -2.84 -15.99 13.68
N ALA A 110 -3.02 -17.29 13.94
CA ALA A 110 -2.77 -17.89 15.25
C ALA A 110 -1.28 -17.82 15.64
N ILE A 111 -0.37 -18.17 14.73
CA ILE A 111 1.07 -18.06 14.98
C ILE A 111 1.47 -16.58 15.16
N GLY A 112 0.92 -15.68 14.33
CA GLY A 112 1.14 -14.24 14.45
C GLY A 112 0.70 -13.69 15.80
N SER A 113 -0.46 -14.12 16.30
CA SER A 113 -0.96 -13.70 17.62
C SER A 113 -0.11 -14.28 18.75
N MET A 114 0.30 -15.54 18.69
CA MET A 114 1.22 -16.14 19.66
C MET A 114 2.53 -15.36 19.77
N ILE A 115 3.14 -15.00 18.63
CA ILE A 115 4.38 -14.22 18.58
C ILE A 115 4.14 -12.81 19.14
N PHE A 116 3.05 -12.16 18.75
CA PHE A 116 2.72 -10.82 19.26
C PHE A 116 2.54 -10.83 20.78
N PHE A 117 1.78 -11.79 21.32
CA PHE A 117 1.58 -11.94 22.75
C PHE A 117 2.88 -12.32 23.48
N TYR A 118 3.75 -13.11 22.87
CA TYR A 118 5.06 -13.41 23.42
C TYR A 118 5.92 -12.14 23.50
N ALA A 119 5.95 -11.32 22.45
CA ALA A 119 6.75 -10.11 22.39
C ALA A 119 6.34 -9.08 23.46
N ILE A 120 5.04 -8.83 23.65
CA ILE A 120 4.57 -7.88 24.68
C ILE A 120 4.80 -8.40 26.11
N ASN A 121 4.78 -9.73 26.30
CA ASN A 121 5.02 -10.34 27.61
C ASN A 121 6.49 -10.67 27.85
N TYR A 122 7.37 -10.46 26.87
CA TYR A 122 8.77 -10.88 26.93
C TYR A 122 9.51 -10.34 28.16
N GLY A 123 9.26 -9.10 28.56
CA GLY A 123 9.87 -8.50 29.75
C GLY A 123 9.57 -9.28 31.04
N LYS A 124 8.37 -9.86 31.17
CA LYS A 124 8.00 -10.70 32.32
C LYS A 124 8.71 -12.06 32.26
N LEU A 125 8.82 -12.64 31.06
CA LEU A 125 9.46 -13.95 30.86
C LEU A 125 11.00 -13.86 30.95
N ALA A 126 11.60 -12.71 30.66
CA ALA A 126 13.04 -12.52 30.68
C ALA A 126 13.67 -12.80 32.06
N SER A 127 12.92 -12.57 33.15
CA SER A 127 13.37 -12.87 34.52
C SER A 127 13.70 -14.35 34.75
N HIS A 128 13.11 -15.24 33.96
CA HIS A 128 13.32 -16.69 34.07
C HIS A 128 14.59 -17.17 33.37
N ARG A 129 15.28 -16.31 32.60
CA ARG A 129 16.50 -16.72 31.85
C ARG A 129 17.63 -17.22 32.76
N ASN A 130 17.74 -16.68 33.97
CA ASN A 130 18.83 -17.02 34.90
C ASN A 130 18.48 -18.19 35.84
N HIS A 131 17.28 -18.78 35.71
CA HIS A 131 16.94 -19.99 36.46
C HIS A 131 17.51 -21.22 35.75
N LYS A 132 18.17 -22.09 36.54
CA LYS A 132 18.61 -23.41 36.06
C LYS A 132 17.41 -24.36 36.13
N TYR A 133 16.89 -24.77 34.98
CA TYR A 133 15.75 -25.70 34.87
C TYR A 133 16.16 -27.14 34.61
N HIS A 134 17.38 -27.33 34.10
CA HIS A 134 17.96 -28.62 33.86
C HIS A 134 19.19 -28.74 34.77
N TRP A 135 19.29 -29.88 35.44
CA TRP A 135 20.43 -30.26 36.28
C TRP A 135 21.57 -30.76 35.40
#